data_AF-A0A959NNY7-F1
#
_entry.id   AF-A0A959NNY7-F1
#
_cell.length_a   1.000
_cell.length_b   1.000
_cell.length_c   1.000
_cell.angle_alpha   90.00
_cell.angle_beta   90.00
_cell.angle_gamma   90.00
#
_symmetry.space_group_name_H-M   'P 1'
#
loop_
_entity.id
_entity.type
_entity.pdbx_description
1 polymer ?
#
loop_
_entity_poly.entity_id
_entity_poly.type
_entity_poly.pdbx_seq_one_letter_code
_entity_poly.pdbx_strand_id
1 'polypeptide(L)'
;MKTTEAQNLDPFAEQREKNKEIIKKLEEFLVKEISPKSLALAIRRYNFHIADAVMRDTDNQLIVKEHLRSPFYWLNDLAEILDPYIYEEDVRLDL
;
A
#
# COMPACT_ATOMS: atom_id res chain seq x y z
N MET A 1 -7.68 44.36 -28.58
CA MET A 1 -7.63 43.39 -27.46
C MET A 1 -7.76 41.99 -28.05
N LYS A 2 -6.67 41.22 -28.14
CA LYS A 2 -6.76 39.78 -28.38
C LYS A 2 -6.66 39.11 -27.01
N THR A 3 -7.72 38.40 -26.66
CA THR A 3 -7.90 37.66 -25.42
C THR A 3 -6.79 36.65 -25.24
N THR A 4 -6.12 36.74 -24.09
CA THR A 4 -5.15 35.77 -23.61
C THR A 4 -5.87 34.43 -23.41
N GLU A 5 -5.60 33.47 -24.28
CA GLU A 5 -5.86 32.06 -24.00
C GLU A 5 -4.99 31.68 -22.80
N ALA A 6 -5.56 31.73 -21.60
CA ALA A 6 -4.98 31.08 -20.45
C ALA A 6 -4.94 29.58 -20.77
N GLN A 7 -3.75 29.10 -21.12
CA GLN A 7 -3.46 27.68 -21.27
C GLN A 7 -3.89 27.00 -19.97
N ASN A 8 -4.93 26.17 -20.04
CA ASN A 8 -5.29 25.25 -18.96
C ASN A 8 -4.18 24.19 -18.85
N LEU A 9 -3.08 24.57 -18.18
CA LEU A 9 -2.01 23.66 -17.79
C LEU A 9 -2.55 22.79 -16.66
N ASP A 10 -2.73 21.51 -16.93
CA ASP A 10 -3.10 20.56 -15.90
C ASP A 10 -1.97 20.46 -14.86
N PRO A 11 -2.21 20.88 -13.60
CA PRO A 11 -1.17 21.00 -12.59
C PRO A 11 -0.59 19.65 -12.14
N PHE A 12 -1.20 18.53 -12.57
CA PHE A 12 -0.77 17.18 -12.21
C PHE A 12 -0.28 16.37 -13.42
N ALA A 13 -0.13 16.97 -14.60
CA ALA A 13 0.31 16.26 -15.81
C ALA A 13 1.65 15.54 -15.62
N GLU A 14 2.63 16.23 -15.03
CA GLU A 14 3.95 15.64 -14.75
C GLU A 14 3.85 14.48 -13.76
N GLN A 15 3.04 14.63 -12.70
CA GLN A 15 2.85 13.58 -11.71
C GLN A 15 2.15 12.34 -12.31
N ARG A 16 1.16 12.54 -13.19
CA ARG A 16 0.49 11.43 -13.87
C ARG A 16 1.44 10.70 -14.82
N GLU A 17 2.32 11.42 -15.52
CA GLU A 17 3.31 10.79 -16.38
C GLU A 17 4.29 9.94 -15.56
N LYS A 18 4.79 10.46 -14.43
CA LYS A 18 5.60 9.67 -13.49
C LYS A 18 4.86 8.44 -12.97
N ASN A 19 3.57 8.58 -12.66
CA ASN A 19 2.76 7.45 -12.18
C ASN A 19 2.60 6.35 -13.25
N LYS A 20 2.61 6.66 -14.55
CA LYS A 20 2.51 5.62 -15.60
C LYS A 20 3.69 4.66 -15.56
N GLU A 21 4.91 5.16 -15.38
CA GLU A 21 6.09 4.30 -15.28
C GLU A 21 6.02 3.41 -14.03
N ILE A 22 5.55 3.96 -12.92
CA ILE A 22 5.34 3.22 -11.67
C ILE A 22 4.30 2.12 -11.85
N ILE A 23 3.15 2.44 -12.45
CA ILE A 23 2.07 1.48 -12.72
C ILE A 23 2.58 0.35 -13.59
N LYS A 24 3.30 0.65 -14.68
CA LYS A 24 3.89 -0.37 -15.54
C LYS A 24 4.84 -1.31 -14.76
N LYS A 25 5.69 -0.74 -13.90
CA LYS A 25 6.60 -1.55 -13.06
C LYS A 25 5.85 -2.42 -12.05
N LEU A 26 4.75 -1.92 -11.49
CA LEU A 26 3.88 -2.69 -10.59
C LEU A 26 3.19 -3.83 -11.34
N GLU A 27 2.66 -3.58 -12.55
CA GLU A 27 2.09 -4.62 -13.39
C GLU A 27 3.12 -5.71 -13.71
N GLU A 28 4.33 -5.34 -14.08
CA GLU A 28 5.40 -6.30 -14.33
C GLU A 28 5.77 -7.11 -13.09
N PHE A 29 5.85 -6.48 -11.92
CA PHE A 29 6.12 -7.14 -10.65
C PHE A 29 5.02 -8.17 -10.30
N LEU A 30 3.75 -7.79 -10.44
CA LEU A 30 2.61 -8.65 -10.12
C LEU A 30 2.41 -9.82 -11.09
N VAL A 31 3.02 -9.75 -12.28
CA VAL A 31 3.00 -10.83 -13.27
C VAL A 31 4.21 -11.75 -13.14
N LYS A 32 5.40 -11.20 -12.89
CA LYS A 32 6.66 -11.94 -12.97
C LYS A 32 7.16 -12.46 -11.63
N GLU A 33 6.92 -11.72 -10.54
CA GLU A 33 7.56 -12.00 -9.25
C GLU A 33 6.59 -12.65 -8.25
N ILE A 34 5.39 -12.10 -8.09
CA ILE A 34 4.43 -12.57 -7.08
C ILE A 34 2.99 -12.24 -7.50
N SER A 35 2.07 -13.20 -7.32
CA SER A 35 0.66 -12.93 -7.60
C SER A 35 0.09 -11.86 -6.64
N PRO A 36 -0.88 -11.02 -7.07
CA PRO A 36 -1.52 -10.02 -6.22
C PRO A 36 -2.02 -10.60 -4.89
N LYS A 37 -2.67 -11.76 -4.97
CA LYS A 37 -3.17 -12.51 -3.80
C LYS A 37 -2.08 -12.94 -2.83
N SER A 38 -0.99 -13.53 -3.34
CA SER A 38 0.14 -13.94 -2.51
C SER A 38 0.81 -12.74 -1.84
N LEU A 39 0.90 -11.61 -2.56
CA LEU A 39 1.45 -10.37 -2.02
C LEU A 39 0.54 -9.78 -0.94
N ALA A 40 -0.76 -9.75 -1.16
CA ALA A 40 -1.74 -9.30 -0.18
C ALA A 40 -1.61 -10.09 1.14
N LEU A 41 -1.54 -11.42 1.06
CA LEU A 41 -1.35 -12.28 2.23
C LEU A 41 -0.01 -12.01 2.93
N ALA A 42 1.07 -11.84 2.18
CA ALA A 42 2.39 -11.53 2.73
C ALA A 42 2.37 -10.18 3.48
N ILE A 43 1.76 -9.16 2.89
CA ILE A 43 1.61 -7.84 3.51
C ILE A 43 0.82 -7.94 4.82
N ARG A 44 -0.36 -8.60 4.83
CA ARG A 44 -1.19 -8.72 6.04
C ARG A 44 -0.45 -9.45 7.17
N ARG A 45 0.18 -10.59 6.85
CA ARG A 45 0.93 -11.38 7.84
C ARG A 45 2.07 -10.57 8.43
N TYR A 46 2.85 -9.89 7.60
CA TYR A 46 3.98 -9.08 8.07
C TYR A 46 3.49 -7.88 8.90
N ASN A 47 2.44 -7.20 8.45
CA ASN A 47 1.85 -6.06 9.16
C ASN A 47 1.28 -6.48 10.52
N PHE A 48 0.64 -7.66 10.61
CA PHE A 48 0.18 -8.26 11.87
C PHE A 48 1.34 -8.57 12.82
N HIS A 49 2.39 -9.27 12.35
CA HIS A 49 3.53 -9.64 13.19
C HIS A 49 4.30 -8.42 13.72
N ILE A 50 4.45 -7.37 12.90
CA ILE A 50 5.05 -6.12 13.37
C ILE A 50 4.18 -5.48 14.44
N ALA A 51 2.86 -5.38 14.21
CA ALA A 51 1.96 -4.79 15.19
C ALA A 51 1.97 -5.57 16.51
N ASP A 52 1.91 -6.90 16.47
CA ASP A 52 1.99 -7.77 17.64
C ASP A 52 3.31 -7.59 18.38
N ALA A 53 4.45 -7.58 17.67
CA ALA A 53 5.77 -7.36 18.27
C ALA A 53 5.86 -6.01 19.01
N VAL A 54 5.33 -4.95 18.40
CA VAL A 54 5.35 -3.59 18.98
C VAL A 54 4.36 -3.42 20.12
N MET A 55 3.23 -4.14 20.09
CA MET A 55 2.30 -4.15 21.21
C MET A 55 2.87 -4.90 22.42
N ARG A 56 3.73 -5.91 22.21
CA ARG A 56 4.35 -6.72 23.26
C ARG A 56 5.64 -6.12 23.83
N ASP A 57 6.38 -5.33 23.07
CA ASP A 57 7.56 -4.60 23.57
C ASP A 57 7.10 -3.54 24.58
N THR A 58 7.51 -3.66 25.85
CA THR A 58 7.10 -2.74 26.93
C THR A 58 7.97 -1.50 27.04
N ASP A 59 9.15 -1.49 26.43
CA ASP A 59 10.22 -0.57 26.80
C ASP A 59 10.40 0.58 25.78
N ASN A 60 9.97 0.42 24.53
CA ASN A 60 10.15 1.41 23.44
C ASN A 60 8.84 1.90 22.78
N GLN A 61 7.71 1.81 23.48
CA GLN A 61 6.37 1.87 22.88
C GLN A 61 5.98 3.18 22.16
N LEU A 62 6.33 4.36 22.68
CA LEU A 62 5.74 5.61 22.16
C LEU A 62 6.27 5.98 20.76
N ILE A 63 7.59 5.98 20.59
CA ILE A 63 8.23 6.38 19.33
C ILE A 63 7.92 5.35 18.23
N VAL A 64 7.96 4.06 18.55
CA VAL A 64 7.70 2.98 17.59
C VAL A 64 6.22 2.97 17.14
N LYS A 65 5.27 3.22 18.05
CA LYS A 65 3.85 3.29 17.70
C LYS A 65 3.53 4.48 16.78
N GLU A 66 4.12 5.64 17.01
CA GLU A 66 3.93 6.82 16.14
C GLU A 66 4.48 6.58 14.73
N HIS A 67 5.64 5.95 14.61
CA HIS A 67 6.23 5.66 13.29
C HIS A 67 5.48 4.58 12.51
N LEU A 68 4.81 3.66 13.19
CA LEU A 68 4.09 2.57 12.53
C LEU A 68 2.65 2.90 12.17
N ARG A 69 2.03 3.93 12.77
CA ARG A 69 0.61 4.22 12.58
C ARG A 69 0.21 4.41 11.11
N SER A 70 0.90 5.28 10.37
CA SER A 70 0.57 5.55 8.97
C SER A 70 0.95 4.41 8.03
N PRO A 71 2.17 3.83 8.11
CA PRO A 71 2.53 2.66 7.31
C PRO A 71 1.60 1.47 7.55
N PHE A 72 1.21 1.21 8.80
CA PHE A 72 0.29 0.12 9.14
C PHE A 72 -1.05 0.26 8.41
N TYR A 73 -1.60 1.47 8.36
CA TYR A 73 -2.84 1.76 7.64
C TYR A 73 -2.67 1.57 6.12
N TRP A 74 -1.62 2.16 5.52
CA TRP A 74 -1.40 2.07 4.08
C TRP A 74 -1.12 0.64 3.58
N LEU A 75 -0.43 -0.17 4.37
CA LEU A 75 -0.16 -1.57 4.04
C LEU A 75 -1.44 -2.41 4.06
N ASN A 76 -2.36 -2.15 4.99
CA ASN A 76 -3.67 -2.82 4.99
C ASN A 76 -4.52 -2.39 3.79
N ASP A 77 -4.58 -1.10 3.50
CA ASP A 77 -5.30 -0.59 2.32
C ASP A 77 -4.72 -1.17 1.02
N LEU A 78 -3.39 -1.29 0.91
CA LEU A 78 -2.74 -1.91 -0.25
C LEU A 78 -3.09 -3.40 -0.34
N ALA A 79 -3.09 -4.13 0.77
CA ALA A 79 -3.49 -5.54 0.76
C ALA A 79 -4.95 -5.72 0.30
N GLU A 80 -5.84 -4.82 0.72
CA GLU A 80 -7.24 -4.80 0.29
C GLU A 80 -7.39 -4.53 -1.22
N ILE A 81 -6.59 -3.60 -1.76
CA ILE A 81 -6.56 -3.30 -3.20
C ILE A 81 -6.07 -4.52 -4.00
N LEU A 82 -5.10 -5.26 -3.47
CA LEU A 82 -4.49 -6.42 -4.13
C LEU A 82 -5.38 -7.67 -4.07
N ASP A 83 -6.13 -7.86 -2.98
CA ASP A 83 -7.11 -8.94 -2.81
C ASP A 83 -8.31 -8.48 -1.95
N PRO A 84 -9.38 -7.98 -2.58
CA PRO A 84 -10.56 -7.46 -1.87
C PRO A 84 -11.36 -8.49 -1.08
N TYR A 85 -11.13 -9.79 -1.30
CA TYR A 85 -11.89 -10.88 -0.66
C TYR A 85 -11.03 -11.73 0.28
N ILE A 86 -9.83 -11.23 0.63
CA ILE A 86 -8.85 -11.96 1.44
C ILE A 86 -9.37 -12.40 2.81
N TYR A 87 -10.37 -11.72 3.38
CA TYR A 87 -11.01 -12.12 4.65
C TYR A 87 -11.83 -13.41 4.55
N GLU A 88 -12.17 -13.90 3.36
CA GLU A 88 -12.85 -15.18 3.20
C GLU A 88 -11.88 -16.37 3.35
N GLU A 89 -10.58 -16.14 3.18
CA GLU A 89 -9.55 -17.18 3.23
C GLU A 89 -8.75 -17.21 4.53
N ASP A 90 -8.59 -16.07 5.21
CA ASP A 90 -7.93 -15.97 6.52
C ASP A 90 -8.70 -16.72 7.64
N VAL A 91 -10.00 -17.01 7.46
CA VAL A 91 -10.79 -17.84 8.40
C VAL A 91 -10.34 -19.31 8.37
N ARG A 92 -9.51 -19.73 7.40
CA ARG A 92 -9.08 -21.12 7.21
C ARG A 92 -7.63 -21.40 7.57
N LEU A 93 -6.85 -20.40 7.96
CA LEU A 93 -5.50 -20.61 8.47
C LEU A 93 -5.52 -20.25 9.95
N ASP A 94 -5.88 -21.27 10.73
CA ASP A 94 -5.92 -21.27 12.18
C ASP A 94 -4.70 -20.54 12.78
N LEU A 95 -5.02 -19.51 13.58
CA LEU A 95 -4.18 -19.06 14.69
C LEU A 95 -3.91 -20.22 15.66
#